data_AF-X1IES8-F1
#
_entry.id   AF-X1IES8-F1
#
_cell.length_a   1.000
_cell.length_b   1.000
_cell.length_c   1.000
_cell.angle_alpha   90.00
_cell.angle_beta   90.00
_cell.angle_gamma   90.00
#
_symmetry.space_group_name_H-M   'P 1'
#
loop_
_entity.id
_entity.type
_entity.pdbx_description
1 polymer ?
#
loop_
_entity_poly.entity_id
_entity_poly.type
_entity_poly.pdbx_seq_one_letter_code
_entity_poly.pdbx_strand_id
1 'polypeptide(L)'
;GPHTDKELSARGWEFMYGNFAGLRFPNWPERSAQPACLGGEVSSWSAAEEFELGRQQFPNATYSINMFWSKHWPSRAKGMEMVAGLLPDVRQRMSGEDLPSSVVWSRRIHTVNISKAANARLKERTWDLSGLTGGTMVFNGLPLRLPRGRGKSAVVVSRPGERSRYPVMVEGIPAKGKYNSLVFFHAAAKAGRRPVHAGDATMYPRDSADPLGCYEIVYENGQKDLAVIRYGENVGAWDQGLPAMFYHARSIVAGALPDGRPLV
;
A
#
# COMPACT_ATOMS: atom_id res chain seq x y z
N GLY A 1 -12.41 -9.08 -28.67
CA GLY A 1 -12.51 -7.60 -28.76
C GLY A 1 -13.82 -7.25 -29.42
N PRO A 2 -14.24 -5.98 -29.55
CA PRO A 2 -15.61 -5.63 -29.96
C PRO A 2 -16.10 -6.30 -31.25
N HIS A 3 -15.21 -6.53 -32.22
CA HIS A 3 -15.50 -7.30 -33.43
C HIS A 3 -15.83 -8.76 -33.12
N THR A 4 -14.96 -9.44 -32.38
CA THR A 4 -15.15 -10.82 -31.91
C THR A 4 -16.46 -10.96 -31.14
N ASP A 5 -16.78 -10.02 -30.26
CA ASP A 5 -17.98 -10.06 -29.43
C ASP A 5 -19.25 -10.09 -30.32
N LYS A 6 -19.27 -9.25 -31.37
CA LYS A 6 -20.34 -9.23 -32.39
C LYS A 6 -20.39 -10.51 -33.21
N GLU A 7 -19.25 -11.05 -33.62
CA GLU A 7 -19.19 -12.31 -34.38
C GLU A 7 -19.72 -13.50 -33.58
N LEU A 8 -19.37 -13.60 -32.29
CA LEU A 8 -19.87 -14.64 -31.40
C LEU A 8 -21.38 -14.51 -31.24
N SER A 9 -21.86 -13.30 -30.95
CA SER A 9 -23.29 -13.00 -30.81
C SER A 9 -24.08 -13.29 -32.11
N ALA A 10 -23.55 -12.92 -33.28
CA ALA A 10 -24.18 -13.17 -34.58
C ALA A 10 -24.28 -14.67 -34.91
N ARG A 11 -23.42 -15.51 -34.32
CA ARG A 11 -23.49 -16.97 -34.42
C ARG A 11 -24.43 -17.59 -33.37
N GLY A 12 -25.08 -16.77 -32.55
CA GLY A 12 -25.93 -17.24 -31.45
C GLY A 12 -25.15 -17.82 -30.29
N TRP A 13 -23.85 -17.52 -30.17
CA TRP A 13 -23.00 -18.04 -29.10
C TRP A 13 -22.92 -17.04 -27.95
N GLU A 14 -23.11 -17.56 -26.75
CA GLU A 14 -22.79 -16.86 -25.52
C GLU A 14 -21.27 -16.86 -25.28
N PHE A 15 -20.77 -15.86 -24.57
CA PHE A 15 -19.34 -15.72 -24.33
C PHE A 15 -19.03 -15.09 -22.97
N MET A 16 -17.85 -15.43 -22.45
CA MET A 16 -17.25 -14.80 -21.28
C MET A 16 -15.81 -14.39 -21.58
N TYR A 17 -15.31 -13.37 -20.88
CA TYR A 17 -13.93 -12.93 -21.02
C TYR A 17 -13.01 -13.65 -20.03
N GLY A 18 -12.12 -14.50 -20.53
CA GLY A 18 -10.99 -15.02 -19.75
C GLY A 18 -9.92 -13.97 -19.49
N ASN A 19 -9.11 -14.15 -18.45
CA ASN A 19 -8.06 -13.20 -18.04
C ASN A 19 -8.56 -11.75 -17.87
N PHE A 20 -9.78 -11.58 -17.34
CA PHE A 20 -10.40 -10.28 -17.15
C PHE A 20 -9.59 -9.41 -16.18
N ALA A 21 -9.13 -8.27 -16.68
CA ALA A 21 -8.35 -7.31 -15.91
C ALA A 21 -9.14 -6.01 -15.71
N GLY A 22 -10.06 -5.96 -14.75
CA GLY A 22 -10.95 -4.82 -14.54
C GLY A 22 -10.25 -3.45 -14.48
N LEU A 23 -9.03 -3.39 -13.93
CA LEU A 23 -8.22 -2.16 -13.88
C LEU A 23 -7.83 -1.58 -15.26
N ARG A 24 -7.92 -2.40 -16.31
CA ARG A 24 -7.47 -2.10 -17.68
C ARG A 24 -8.48 -2.51 -18.75
N PHE A 25 -9.59 -3.15 -18.40
CA PHE A 25 -10.54 -3.68 -19.37
C PHE A 25 -11.35 -2.56 -20.01
N PRO A 26 -11.26 -2.36 -21.34
CA PRO A 26 -11.90 -1.24 -22.01
C PRO A 26 -13.39 -1.49 -22.23
N ASN A 27 -14.17 -0.40 -22.18
CA ASN A 27 -15.57 -0.35 -22.64
C ASN A 27 -16.45 -1.45 -22.01
N TRP A 28 -16.26 -1.73 -20.72
CA TRP A 28 -17.04 -2.74 -20.04
C TRP A 28 -18.55 -2.47 -20.06
N PRO A 29 -19.05 -1.24 -19.83
CA PRO A 29 -20.49 -0.98 -19.85
C PRO A 29 -21.17 -1.39 -21.16
N GLU A 30 -20.56 -1.09 -22.29
CA GLU A 30 -21.09 -1.43 -23.61
C GLU A 30 -20.98 -2.93 -23.89
N ARG A 31 -19.91 -3.57 -23.41
CA ARG A 31 -19.65 -4.99 -23.66
C ARG A 31 -20.51 -5.91 -22.80
N SER A 32 -20.72 -5.55 -21.53
CA SER A 32 -21.57 -6.32 -20.61
C SER A 32 -23.06 -6.15 -20.89
N ALA A 33 -23.46 -5.08 -21.58
CA ALA A 33 -24.83 -4.87 -22.03
C ALA A 33 -25.25 -5.79 -23.20
N GLN A 34 -24.31 -6.48 -23.84
CA GLN A 34 -24.66 -7.43 -24.91
C GLN A 34 -25.32 -8.67 -24.31
N PRO A 35 -26.50 -9.11 -24.81
CA PRO A 35 -27.21 -10.26 -24.23
C PRO A 35 -26.41 -11.56 -24.21
N ALA A 36 -25.50 -11.75 -25.18
CA ALA A 36 -24.63 -12.92 -25.27
C ALA A 36 -23.43 -12.86 -24.30
N CYS A 37 -23.17 -11.73 -23.63
CA CYS A 37 -22.06 -11.62 -22.68
C CYS A 37 -22.46 -12.16 -21.31
N LEU A 38 -21.86 -13.27 -20.91
CA LEU A 38 -22.07 -13.93 -19.62
C LEU A 38 -21.25 -13.30 -18.48
N GLY A 39 -20.20 -12.54 -18.81
CA GLY A 39 -19.33 -11.90 -17.82
C GLY A 39 -17.84 -12.05 -18.13
N GLY A 40 -17.03 -12.17 -17.07
CA GLY A 40 -15.59 -12.42 -17.17
C GLY A 40 -15.03 -13.14 -15.96
N GLU A 41 -13.84 -13.69 -16.13
CA GLU A 41 -13.10 -14.42 -15.10
C GLU A 41 -11.77 -13.70 -14.83
N VAL A 42 -11.47 -13.42 -13.56
CA VAL A 42 -10.16 -12.94 -13.14
C VAL A 42 -9.27 -14.15 -12.89
N SER A 43 -8.30 -14.37 -13.77
CA SER A 43 -7.42 -15.54 -13.69
C SER A 43 -6.10 -15.20 -13.01
N SER A 44 -5.57 -16.16 -12.23
CA SER A 44 -4.24 -16.08 -11.64
C SER A 44 -3.37 -17.23 -12.13
N TRP A 45 -2.13 -16.90 -12.51
CA TRP A 45 -1.07 -17.85 -12.85
C TRP A 45 0.10 -17.78 -11.86
N SER A 46 -0.14 -17.15 -10.70
CA SER A 46 0.83 -17.04 -9.60
C SER A 46 0.80 -18.30 -8.73
N ALA A 47 1.77 -18.45 -7.82
CA ALA A 47 1.65 -19.45 -6.78
C ALA A 47 0.37 -19.20 -5.97
N ALA A 48 -0.28 -20.28 -5.55
CA ALA A 48 -1.48 -20.24 -4.70
C ALA A 48 -1.10 -19.97 -3.23
N GLU A 49 -0.34 -18.91 -2.99
CA GLU A 49 0.04 -18.45 -1.66
C GLU A 49 -0.56 -17.07 -1.36
N GLU A 50 -0.82 -16.81 -0.07
CA GLU A 50 -1.45 -15.58 0.43
C GLU A 50 -0.76 -14.33 -0.10
N PHE A 51 0.57 -14.29 -0.01
CA PHE A 51 1.36 -13.14 -0.43
C PHE A 51 1.24 -12.83 -1.92
N GLU A 52 1.39 -13.83 -2.78
CA GLU A 52 1.32 -13.62 -4.22
C GLU A 52 -0.09 -13.24 -4.66
N LEU A 53 -1.12 -13.94 -4.17
CA LEU A 53 -2.51 -13.62 -4.46
C LEU A 53 -2.88 -12.23 -3.94
N GLY A 54 -2.51 -11.91 -2.70
CA GLY A 54 -2.87 -10.66 -2.07
C GLY A 54 -2.15 -9.45 -2.66
N ARG A 55 -0.91 -9.63 -3.12
CA ARG A 55 -0.14 -8.54 -3.75
C ARG A 55 -0.54 -8.34 -5.20
N GLN A 56 -0.73 -9.42 -5.95
CA GLN A 56 -0.86 -9.35 -7.41
C GLN A 56 -2.31 -9.44 -7.87
N GLN A 57 -3.10 -10.35 -7.29
CA GLN A 57 -4.42 -10.70 -7.80
C GLN A 57 -5.56 -9.94 -7.13
N PHE A 58 -5.53 -9.82 -5.80
CA PHE A 58 -6.61 -9.16 -5.06
C PHE A 58 -6.89 -7.73 -5.51
N PRO A 59 -5.90 -6.89 -5.88
CA PRO A 59 -6.18 -5.57 -6.44
C PRO A 59 -7.10 -5.62 -7.67
N ASN A 60 -6.77 -6.47 -8.65
CA ASN A 60 -7.56 -6.59 -9.87
C ASN A 60 -8.90 -7.31 -9.63
N ALA A 61 -8.90 -8.36 -8.80
CA ALA A 61 -10.12 -9.07 -8.43
C ALA A 61 -11.12 -8.13 -7.72
N THR A 62 -10.66 -7.37 -6.73
CA THR A 62 -11.49 -6.41 -5.98
C THR A 62 -12.07 -5.35 -6.90
N TYR A 63 -11.28 -4.80 -7.83
CA TYR A 63 -11.79 -3.86 -8.84
C TYR A 63 -12.85 -4.52 -9.74
N SER A 64 -12.58 -5.75 -10.18
CA SER A 64 -13.45 -6.49 -11.12
C SER A 64 -14.80 -6.87 -10.51
N ILE A 65 -14.88 -7.07 -9.19
CA ILE A 65 -16.18 -7.28 -8.50
C ILE A 65 -17.13 -6.12 -8.78
N ASN A 66 -16.68 -4.86 -8.69
CA ASN A 66 -17.53 -3.71 -9.03
C ASN A 66 -17.91 -3.73 -10.52
N MET A 67 -16.99 -4.14 -11.40
CA MET A 67 -17.31 -4.24 -12.82
C MET A 67 -18.45 -5.23 -13.06
N PHE A 68 -18.41 -6.41 -12.44
CA PHE A 68 -19.38 -7.47 -12.67
C PHE A 68 -20.73 -7.24 -11.98
N TRP A 69 -20.73 -6.67 -10.78
CA TRP A 69 -21.92 -6.65 -9.92
C TRP A 69 -22.60 -5.29 -9.81
N SER A 70 -21.99 -4.23 -10.32
CA SER A 70 -22.51 -2.86 -10.22
C SER A 70 -22.96 -2.32 -11.58
N LYS A 71 -23.94 -1.41 -11.54
CA LYS A 71 -24.31 -0.54 -12.67
C LYS A 71 -23.60 0.82 -12.61
N HIS A 72 -22.77 1.04 -11.60
CA HIS A 72 -22.01 2.25 -11.38
C HIS A 72 -20.52 1.97 -11.51
N TRP A 73 -19.91 2.62 -12.52
CA TRP A 73 -18.49 2.50 -12.78
C TRP A 73 -17.81 3.84 -12.47
N PRO A 74 -17.10 3.96 -11.34
CA PRO A 74 -16.39 5.18 -11.01
C PRO A 74 -15.30 5.47 -12.04
N SER A 75 -14.81 6.71 -12.05
CA SER A 75 -13.59 7.01 -12.80
C SER A 75 -12.45 6.09 -12.33
N ARG A 76 -11.52 5.76 -13.24
CA ARG A 76 -10.41 4.84 -12.92
C ARG A 76 -9.65 5.24 -11.66
N ALA A 77 -9.37 6.52 -11.49
CA ALA A 77 -8.68 7.04 -10.30
C ALA A 77 -9.49 6.79 -9.03
N LYS A 78 -10.80 7.06 -9.05
CA LYS A 78 -11.66 6.84 -7.88
C LYS A 78 -11.86 5.36 -7.59
N GLY A 79 -12.01 4.51 -8.62
CA GLY A 79 -12.07 3.07 -8.44
C GLY A 79 -10.79 2.50 -7.83
N MET A 80 -9.62 2.96 -8.26
CA MET A 80 -8.34 2.56 -7.66
C MET A 80 -8.23 3.01 -6.20
N GLU A 81 -8.66 4.22 -5.86
CA GLU A 81 -8.72 4.71 -4.47
C GLU A 81 -9.63 3.83 -3.59
N MET A 82 -10.82 3.49 -4.09
CA MET A 82 -11.75 2.61 -3.38
C MET A 82 -11.14 1.22 -3.15
N VAL A 83 -10.52 0.64 -4.18
CA VAL A 83 -9.81 -0.65 -4.06
C VAL A 83 -8.66 -0.56 -3.06
N ALA A 84 -7.81 0.46 -3.15
CA ALA A 84 -6.71 0.67 -2.20
C ALA A 84 -7.21 0.76 -0.75
N GLY A 85 -8.36 1.40 -0.52
CA GLY A 85 -9.01 1.46 0.79
C GLY A 85 -9.54 0.12 1.30
N LEU A 86 -10.02 -0.76 0.40
CA LEU A 86 -10.59 -2.07 0.74
C LEU A 86 -9.54 -3.17 0.90
N LEU A 87 -8.40 -3.06 0.22
CA LEU A 87 -7.40 -4.13 0.15
C LEU A 87 -6.89 -4.63 1.53
N PRO A 88 -6.66 -3.78 2.55
CA PRO A 88 -6.28 -4.27 3.87
C PRO A 88 -7.30 -5.26 4.45
N ASP A 89 -8.59 -4.94 4.35
CA ASP A 89 -9.67 -5.79 4.87
C ASP A 89 -9.86 -7.05 4.03
N VAL A 90 -9.75 -6.93 2.70
CA VAL A 90 -9.81 -8.08 1.79
C VAL A 90 -8.69 -9.07 2.11
N ARG A 91 -7.44 -8.59 2.26
CA ARG A 91 -6.30 -9.46 2.60
C ARG A 91 -6.46 -10.09 3.97
N GLN A 92 -6.88 -9.32 4.97
CA GLN A 92 -7.12 -9.86 6.31
C GLN A 92 -8.18 -10.97 6.33
N ARG A 93 -9.23 -10.88 5.51
CA ARG A 93 -10.24 -11.94 5.42
C ARG A 93 -9.75 -13.18 4.68
N MET A 94 -8.78 -13.01 3.78
CA MET A 94 -8.24 -14.07 2.93
C MET A 94 -6.96 -14.69 3.48
N SER A 95 -6.31 -14.09 4.48
CA SER A 95 -5.04 -14.57 5.04
C SER A 95 -5.16 -15.86 5.85
N GLY A 96 -6.37 -16.22 6.30
CA GLY A 96 -6.60 -17.37 7.19
C GLY A 96 -6.07 -17.16 8.62
N GLU A 97 -5.22 -16.14 8.82
CA GLU A 97 -4.68 -15.73 10.10
C GLU A 97 -4.98 -14.26 10.36
N ASP A 98 -5.38 -14.00 11.59
CA ASP A 98 -5.61 -12.67 12.11
C ASP A 98 -4.27 -11.94 12.36
N LEU A 99 -4.09 -10.74 11.80
CA LEU A 99 -2.94 -9.92 12.16
C LEU A 99 -3.00 -9.57 13.66
N PRO A 100 -1.90 -9.66 14.42
CA PRO A 100 -1.90 -9.27 15.83
C PRO A 100 -2.42 -7.83 16.06
N SER A 101 -2.19 -6.94 15.10
CA SER A 101 -2.69 -5.56 15.10
C SER A 101 -4.19 -5.43 14.75
N SER A 102 -4.80 -6.43 14.12
CA SER A 102 -6.22 -6.41 13.72
C SER A 102 -7.16 -7.11 14.72
N VAL A 103 -6.65 -7.95 15.62
CA VAL A 103 -7.44 -8.55 16.73
C VAL A 103 -7.42 -7.69 17.98
N VAL A 104 -6.30 -6.99 18.21
CA VAL A 104 -6.09 -6.19 19.43
C VAL A 104 -6.53 -4.75 19.18
N TRP A 105 -7.79 -4.56 18.83
CA TRP A 105 -8.45 -3.24 18.92
C TRP A 105 -8.87 -2.90 20.35
N SER A 106 -8.68 -3.82 21.30
CA SER A 106 -8.93 -3.62 22.72
C SER A 106 -7.88 -2.70 23.37
N ARG A 107 -8.04 -1.40 23.11
CA ARG A 107 -7.89 -0.27 24.04
C ARG A 107 -6.51 0.26 24.44
N ARG A 108 -5.37 -0.19 23.93
CA ARG A 108 -4.06 0.41 24.33
C ARG A 108 -3.06 0.56 23.18
N ILE A 109 -3.29 1.55 22.31
CA ILE A 109 -2.29 2.00 21.33
C ILE A 109 -1.42 3.07 21.99
N HIS A 110 -0.10 2.84 22.02
CA HIS A 110 0.87 3.73 22.63
C HIS A 110 1.82 4.29 21.57
N THR A 111 2.13 5.59 21.66
CA THR A 111 3.16 6.20 20.81
C THR A 111 4.54 5.84 21.33
N VAL A 112 5.40 5.32 20.45
CA VAL A 112 6.82 5.11 20.76
C VAL A 112 7.58 6.42 20.58
N ASN A 113 8.37 6.82 21.58
CA ASN A 113 9.18 8.03 21.48
C ASN A 113 10.48 7.75 20.70
N ILE A 114 10.52 8.22 19.45
CA ILE A 114 11.68 8.09 18.55
C ILE A 114 12.54 9.37 18.49
N SER A 115 12.35 10.34 19.39
CA SER A 115 13.00 11.66 19.28
C SER A 115 14.53 11.60 19.26
N LYS A 116 15.13 10.60 19.93
CA LYS A 116 16.59 10.39 19.93
C LYS A 116 17.13 9.90 18.58
N ALA A 117 16.31 9.18 17.82
CA ALA A 117 16.64 8.68 16.49
C ALA A 117 16.35 9.71 15.38
N ALA A 118 15.57 10.77 15.68
CA ALA A 118 15.19 11.77 14.69
C ALA A 118 16.43 12.47 14.11
N ASN A 119 16.59 12.38 12.79
CA ASN A 119 17.78 12.87 12.07
C ASN A 119 17.43 13.91 10.99
N ALA A 120 16.15 14.13 10.69
CA ALA A 120 15.69 15.06 9.64
C ALA A 120 14.55 15.97 10.11
N ARG A 121 14.37 17.10 9.41
CA ARG A 121 13.19 17.97 9.57
C ARG A 121 12.02 17.45 8.72
N LEU A 122 10.81 17.91 9.03
CA LEU A 122 9.61 17.60 8.21
C LEU A 122 9.67 18.20 6.80
N LYS A 123 10.49 19.23 6.60
CA LYS A 123 10.71 19.87 5.30
C LYS A 123 12.20 19.85 4.97
N GLU A 124 12.52 19.27 3.84
CA GLU A 124 13.86 19.25 3.24
C GLU A 124 13.75 19.56 1.74
N ARG A 125 14.87 19.51 1.00
CA ARG A 125 14.86 19.81 -0.44
C ARG A 125 14.00 18.85 -1.27
N THR A 126 13.86 17.60 -0.82
CA THR A 126 13.24 16.51 -1.58
C THR A 126 11.85 16.09 -1.08
N TRP A 127 11.36 16.67 0.01
CA TRP A 127 10.01 16.42 0.55
C TRP A 127 9.50 17.61 1.36
N ASP A 128 8.19 17.77 1.43
CA ASP A 128 7.55 18.78 2.27
C ASP A 128 6.37 18.19 3.07
N LEU A 129 6.67 17.73 4.28
CA LEU A 129 5.67 17.23 5.24
C LEU A 129 5.24 18.34 6.22
N SER A 130 5.43 19.61 5.89
CA SER A 130 5.09 20.73 6.79
C SER A 130 3.58 20.89 7.01
N GLY A 131 2.75 20.21 6.22
CA GLY A 131 1.32 20.07 6.46
C GLY A 131 0.95 19.25 7.71
N LEU A 132 1.91 18.53 8.30
CA LEU A 132 1.71 17.82 9.57
C LEU A 132 1.78 18.80 10.75
N THR A 133 0.75 18.81 11.60
CA THR A 133 0.75 19.63 12.81
C THR A 133 1.57 19.00 13.93
N GLY A 134 2.39 19.79 14.62
CA GLY A 134 3.13 19.33 15.80
C GLY A 134 2.22 19.03 16.99
N GLY A 135 2.59 18.05 17.81
CA GLY A 135 1.78 17.56 18.93
C GLY A 135 1.25 16.14 18.71
N THR A 136 0.19 15.79 19.44
CA THR A 136 -0.48 14.50 19.30
C THR A 136 -1.64 14.64 18.32
N MET A 137 -1.62 13.82 17.28
CA MET A 137 -2.68 13.69 16.28
C MET A 137 -3.17 12.25 16.28
N VAL A 138 -4.39 12.02 15.76
CA VAL A 138 -4.95 10.68 15.61
C VAL A 138 -5.42 10.53 14.17
N PHE A 139 -4.92 9.51 13.48
CA PHE A 139 -5.31 9.20 12.10
C PHE A 139 -5.87 7.79 12.03
N ASN A 140 -7.14 7.63 11.62
CA ASN A 140 -7.83 6.34 11.61
C ASN A 140 -7.70 5.56 12.94
N GLY A 141 -7.77 6.27 14.07
CA GLY A 141 -7.62 5.68 15.41
C GLY A 141 -6.16 5.43 15.86
N LEU A 142 -5.16 5.67 14.99
CA LEU A 142 -3.75 5.52 15.32
C LEU A 142 -3.16 6.87 15.81
N PRO A 143 -2.66 6.95 17.06
CA PRO A 143 -2.02 8.16 17.55
C PRO A 143 -0.61 8.32 16.95
N LEU A 144 -0.31 9.53 16.49
CA LEU A 144 1.03 9.97 16.09
C LEU A 144 1.43 11.16 16.97
N ARG A 145 2.65 11.16 17.50
CA ARG A 145 3.20 12.29 18.26
C ARG A 145 4.40 12.87 17.53
N LEU A 146 4.24 14.09 17.03
CA LEU A 146 5.33 14.88 16.45
C LEU A 146 5.85 15.91 17.48
N PRO A 147 7.17 16.16 17.55
CA PRO A 147 7.71 17.27 18.32
C PRO A 147 7.07 18.60 17.93
N ARG A 148 6.87 19.50 18.89
CA ARG A 148 6.49 20.89 18.59
C ARG A 148 7.76 21.67 18.20
N GLY A 149 7.67 22.45 17.13
CA GLY A 149 8.76 23.33 16.67
C GLY A 149 9.39 22.90 15.35
N ARG A 150 10.50 23.56 14.96
CA ARG A 150 11.18 23.41 13.66
C ARG A 150 12.39 22.46 13.69
N GLY A 151 12.53 21.68 14.76
CA GLY A 151 13.66 20.78 14.98
C GLY A 151 13.61 19.51 14.12
N LYS A 152 14.50 18.56 14.41
CA LYS A 152 14.42 17.22 13.84
C LYS A 152 13.16 16.53 14.36
N SER A 153 12.38 15.93 13.46
CA SER A 153 11.06 15.36 13.77
C SER A 153 10.76 14.08 12.97
N ALA A 154 11.65 13.67 12.08
CA ALA A 154 11.55 12.44 11.32
C ALA A 154 12.84 11.61 11.44
N VAL A 155 12.68 10.29 11.34
CA VAL A 155 13.77 9.33 11.22
C VAL A 155 13.86 8.92 9.75
N VAL A 156 14.94 9.33 9.08
CA VAL A 156 15.14 9.11 7.65
C VAL A 156 16.30 8.14 7.45
N VAL A 157 16.07 7.15 6.58
CA VAL A 157 17.09 6.26 6.03
C VAL A 157 17.25 6.52 4.54
N SER A 158 18.35 6.06 3.95
CA SER A 158 18.61 6.16 2.51
C SER A 158 18.74 4.78 1.86
N ARG A 159 18.37 4.72 0.57
CA ARG A 159 18.56 3.51 -0.22
C ARG A 159 20.05 3.10 -0.25
N PRO A 160 20.38 1.80 -0.10
CA PRO A 160 21.73 1.32 -0.33
C PRO A 160 22.28 1.78 -1.69
N GLY A 161 23.52 2.30 -1.70
CA GLY A 161 24.17 2.82 -2.91
C GLY A 161 23.73 4.21 -3.36
N GLU A 162 22.72 4.83 -2.74
CA GLU A 162 22.38 6.24 -3.02
C GLU A 162 23.30 7.18 -2.25
N ARG A 163 23.85 8.19 -2.93
CA ARG A 163 24.60 9.27 -2.27
C ARG A 163 23.65 10.13 -1.44
N SER A 164 23.59 9.87 -0.14
CA SER A 164 22.73 10.56 0.81
C SER A 164 23.52 10.96 2.06
N ARG A 165 23.04 12.01 2.76
CA ARG A 165 23.54 12.37 4.10
C ARG A 165 22.94 11.51 5.21
N TYR A 166 21.87 10.79 4.89
CA TYR A 166 21.19 9.90 5.82
C TYR A 166 21.81 8.50 5.74
N PRO A 167 21.78 7.73 6.84
CA PRO A 167 22.35 6.39 6.83
C PRO A 167 21.39 5.40 6.15
N VAL A 168 21.92 4.25 5.73
CA VAL A 168 21.10 3.13 5.21
C VAL A 168 20.27 2.48 6.33
N MET A 169 20.80 2.50 7.55
CA MET A 169 20.15 1.98 8.74
C MET A 169 20.19 3.01 9.86
N VAL A 170 19.08 3.19 10.56
CA VAL A 170 19.06 3.90 11.85
C VAL A 170 18.97 2.88 12.97
N GLU A 171 19.97 2.87 13.83
CA GLU A 171 20.10 1.89 14.91
C GLU A 171 19.44 2.34 16.22
N GLY A 172 19.13 1.38 17.09
CA GLY A 172 18.78 1.68 18.48
C GLY A 172 17.41 2.32 18.69
N ILE A 173 16.43 2.11 17.80
CA ILE A 173 15.05 2.60 18.02
C ILE A 173 14.41 1.78 19.15
N PRO A 174 14.07 2.39 20.30
CA PRO A 174 13.66 1.62 21.47
C PRO A 174 12.17 1.25 21.41
N ALA A 175 11.86 -0.04 21.46
CA ALA A 175 10.51 -0.56 21.67
C ALA A 175 10.32 -0.94 23.15
N LYS A 176 10.04 0.07 23.98
CA LYS A 176 9.87 -0.10 25.43
C LYS A 176 8.50 -0.63 25.80
N GLY A 177 8.42 -1.89 26.21
CA GLY A 177 7.22 -2.54 26.73
C GLY A 177 6.95 -3.87 26.03
N LYS A 178 5.76 -4.42 26.26
CA LYS A 178 5.27 -5.64 25.60
C LYS A 178 4.22 -5.24 24.57
N TYR A 179 4.54 -5.42 23.30
CA TYR A 179 3.66 -5.09 22.18
C TYR A 179 3.46 -6.31 21.30
N ASN A 180 2.23 -6.52 20.84
CA ASN A 180 1.92 -7.57 19.86
C ASN A 180 2.23 -7.12 18.43
N SER A 181 2.39 -5.81 18.22
CA SER A 181 2.65 -5.22 16.90
C SER A 181 3.32 -3.86 17.03
N LEU A 182 4.18 -3.52 16.07
CA LEU A 182 4.67 -2.16 15.84
C LEU A 182 4.05 -1.62 14.56
N VAL A 183 3.48 -0.42 14.64
CA VAL A 183 2.86 0.26 13.50
C VAL A 183 3.66 1.52 13.19
N PHE A 184 3.98 1.70 11.92
CA PHE A 184 4.82 2.79 11.46
C PHE A 184 4.03 3.77 10.58
N PHE A 185 4.29 5.06 10.77
CA PHE A 185 3.87 6.11 9.83
C PHE A 185 5.06 6.44 8.93
N HIS A 186 4.99 6.01 7.67
CA HIS A 186 6.09 6.14 6.71
C HIS A 186 5.65 6.85 5.44
N ALA A 187 6.59 7.62 4.88
CA ALA A 187 6.51 8.15 3.53
C ALA A 187 7.90 8.08 2.90
N ALA A 188 7.98 7.81 1.60
CA ALA A 188 9.22 7.83 0.85
C ALA A 188 9.42 9.22 0.22
N ALA A 189 10.62 9.79 0.39
CA ALA A 189 10.99 11.06 -0.24
C ALA A 189 10.98 11.01 -1.77
N LYS A 190 11.23 9.83 -2.34
CA LYS A 190 11.26 9.58 -3.78
C LYS A 190 10.63 8.22 -4.07
N ALA A 191 10.09 8.07 -5.27
CA ALA A 191 9.66 6.77 -5.75
C ALA A 191 10.83 5.78 -5.82
N GLY A 192 10.58 4.54 -5.41
CA GLY A 192 11.45 3.41 -5.70
C GLY A 192 11.02 2.63 -6.93
N ARG A 193 11.79 1.59 -7.24
CA ARG A 193 11.40 0.65 -8.29
C ARG A 193 10.13 -0.07 -7.85
N ARG A 194 9.15 -0.15 -8.75
CA ARG A 194 7.92 -0.88 -8.48
C ARG A 194 8.23 -2.38 -8.33
N PRO A 195 7.55 -3.10 -7.42
CA PRO A 195 7.69 -4.54 -7.32
C PRO A 195 7.41 -5.21 -8.67
N VAL A 196 8.24 -6.19 -9.02
CA VAL A 196 8.07 -7.02 -10.23
C VAL A 196 7.08 -8.15 -9.92
N HIS A 197 6.21 -8.50 -10.86
CA HIS A 197 5.28 -9.62 -10.71
C HIS A 197 6.01 -10.96 -10.86
N ALA A 198 5.48 -12.00 -10.20
CA ALA A 198 5.97 -13.36 -10.39
C ALA A 198 5.69 -13.79 -11.85
N GLY A 199 6.67 -14.40 -12.51
CA GLY A 199 6.57 -14.82 -13.91
C GLY A 199 6.89 -13.74 -14.96
N ASP A 200 6.90 -12.44 -14.60
CA ASP A 200 7.34 -11.37 -15.51
C ASP A 200 8.87 -11.34 -15.64
N ALA A 201 9.57 -11.33 -14.50
CA ALA A 201 11.05 -11.28 -14.45
C ALA A 201 11.65 -11.73 -13.11
N THR A 202 10.91 -12.44 -12.26
CA THR A 202 11.43 -13.00 -11.00
C THR A 202 10.70 -14.27 -10.59
N MET A 203 11.45 -15.21 -10.01
CA MET A 203 10.94 -16.38 -9.29
C MET A 203 10.86 -16.13 -7.77
N TYR A 204 11.30 -14.95 -7.32
CA TYR A 204 11.34 -14.54 -5.92
C TYR A 204 10.47 -13.28 -5.75
N PRO A 205 9.13 -13.42 -5.78
CA PRO A 205 8.25 -12.27 -5.70
C PRO A 205 8.42 -11.49 -4.41
N ARG A 206 8.68 -12.15 -3.28
CA ARG A 206 8.92 -11.49 -1.98
C ARG A 206 10.15 -10.57 -1.96
N ASP A 207 11.11 -10.81 -2.85
CA ASP A 207 12.31 -9.99 -3.00
C ASP A 207 12.21 -8.98 -4.13
N SER A 208 11.05 -8.89 -4.80
CA SER A 208 10.89 -8.06 -5.97
C SER A 208 10.68 -6.57 -5.66
N ALA A 209 10.30 -6.25 -4.42
CA ALA A 209 10.12 -4.88 -3.97
C ALA A 209 11.45 -4.23 -3.57
N ASP A 210 11.63 -2.98 -3.99
CA ASP A 210 12.87 -2.22 -3.83
C ASP A 210 13.17 -1.89 -2.36
N PRO A 211 14.27 -2.42 -1.77
CA PRO A 211 14.65 -2.10 -0.40
C PRO A 211 15.18 -0.65 -0.31
N LEU A 212 14.56 0.14 0.57
CA LEU A 212 14.91 1.56 0.76
C LEU A 212 15.85 1.81 1.95
N GLY A 213 16.02 0.83 2.83
CA GLY A 213 16.76 0.96 4.10
C GLY A 213 16.05 0.21 5.22
N CYS A 214 16.53 0.35 6.45
CA CYS A 214 15.92 -0.33 7.60
C CYS A 214 16.08 0.42 8.92
N TYR A 215 15.29 0.03 9.91
CA TYR A 215 15.45 0.43 11.29
C TYR A 215 15.86 -0.78 12.14
N GLU A 216 16.84 -0.59 13.02
CA GLU A 216 17.09 -1.56 14.10
C GLU A 216 16.18 -1.21 15.29
N ILE A 217 15.28 -2.12 15.61
CA ILE A 217 14.40 -2.03 16.78
C ILE A 217 15.06 -2.78 17.94
N VAL A 218 15.16 -2.12 19.09
CA VAL A 218 15.72 -2.71 20.32
C VAL A 218 14.63 -2.84 21.37
N TYR A 219 14.34 -4.07 21.75
CA TYR A 219 13.35 -4.41 22.78
C TYR A 219 13.95 -4.30 24.19
N GLU A 220 13.10 -4.28 25.23
CA GLU A 220 13.55 -4.10 26.62
C GLU A 220 14.51 -5.20 27.12
N ASN A 221 14.40 -6.41 26.58
CA ASN A 221 15.30 -7.54 26.89
C ASN A 221 16.64 -7.46 26.13
N GLY A 222 16.88 -6.39 25.37
CA GLY A 222 18.08 -6.23 24.54
C GLY A 222 18.02 -6.98 23.20
N GLN A 223 16.95 -7.73 22.92
CA GLN A 223 16.74 -8.33 21.60
C GLN A 223 16.65 -7.24 20.54
N LYS A 224 17.21 -7.55 19.37
CA LYS A 224 17.25 -6.67 18.21
C LYS A 224 16.48 -7.29 17.06
N ASP A 225 15.79 -6.46 16.30
CA ASP A 225 15.08 -6.86 15.09
C ASP A 225 15.19 -5.77 14.01
N LEU A 226 15.05 -6.17 12.74
CA LEU A 226 15.22 -5.28 11.59
C LEU A 226 13.89 -5.04 10.90
N ALA A 227 13.41 -3.79 10.98
CA ALA A 227 12.27 -3.34 10.18
C ALA A 227 12.78 -2.86 8.82
N VAL A 228 12.80 -3.76 7.83
CA VAL A 228 13.17 -3.44 6.44
C VAL A 228 12.05 -2.66 5.75
N ILE A 229 12.41 -1.58 5.06
CA ILE A 229 11.47 -0.72 4.34
C ILE A 229 11.54 -1.06 2.86
N ARG A 230 10.40 -1.47 2.27
CA ARG A 230 10.29 -1.77 0.85
C ARG A 230 9.28 -0.86 0.14
N TYR A 231 9.71 -0.27 -0.97
CA TYR A 231 8.84 0.59 -1.78
C TYR A 231 7.75 -0.23 -2.48
N GLY A 232 6.51 0.25 -2.41
CA GLY A 232 5.35 -0.44 -2.99
C GLY A 232 4.77 -1.54 -2.10
N GLU A 233 5.43 -1.92 -1.01
CA GLU A 233 4.90 -2.87 -0.02
C GLU A 233 4.59 -2.22 1.32
N ASN A 234 5.57 -1.52 1.92
CA ASN A 234 5.39 -0.83 3.20
C ASN A 234 5.13 0.67 3.04
N VAL A 235 5.60 1.25 1.93
CA VAL A 235 5.63 2.71 1.76
C VAL A 235 5.51 3.12 0.30
N GLY A 236 4.87 4.27 0.05
CA GLY A 236 4.88 4.96 -1.23
C GLY A 236 5.50 6.34 -1.14
N ALA A 237 5.58 7.03 -2.28
CA ALA A 237 6.08 8.40 -2.28
C ALA A 237 5.09 9.33 -1.55
N TRP A 238 5.63 10.31 -0.81
CA TRP A 238 4.86 11.25 0.01
C TRP A 238 3.80 12.07 -0.76
N ASP A 239 3.93 12.16 -2.08
CA ASP A 239 3.06 12.91 -2.99
C ASP A 239 2.27 12.01 -3.97
N GLN A 240 2.29 10.69 -3.75
CA GLN A 240 1.69 9.68 -4.64
C GLN A 240 0.16 9.65 -4.58
N GLY A 241 -0.44 10.18 -3.52
CA GLY A 241 -1.89 10.19 -3.29
C GLY A 241 -2.47 8.82 -2.88
N LEU A 242 -3.79 8.74 -2.85
CA LEU A 242 -4.56 7.60 -2.34
C LEU A 242 -4.71 6.37 -3.27
N PRO A 243 -4.58 6.45 -4.61
CA PRO A 243 -4.76 5.28 -5.47
C PRO A 243 -3.69 4.19 -5.33
N ALA A 244 -2.64 4.42 -4.54
CA ALA A 244 -1.55 3.48 -4.36
C ALA A 244 -1.99 2.28 -3.51
N MET A 245 -1.74 1.08 -4.03
CA MET A 245 -2.14 -0.18 -3.41
C MET A 245 -0.91 -0.86 -2.80
N PHE A 246 -0.63 -0.57 -1.54
CA PHE A 246 0.48 -1.19 -0.81
C PHE A 246 0.08 -2.54 -0.24
N TYR A 247 1.02 -3.47 -0.09
CA TYR A 247 0.73 -4.80 0.45
C TYR A 247 0.56 -4.81 1.98
N HIS A 248 1.57 -4.29 2.69
CA HIS A 248 1.66 -4.29 4.15
C HIS A 248 1.24 -2.96 4.79
N ALA A 249 0.69 -2.04 4.00
CA ALA A 249 0.36 -0.70 4.46
C ALA A 249 -0.98 -0.22 3.92
N ARG A 250 -1.54 0.77 4.61
CA ARG A 250 -2.74 1.51 4.21
C ARG A 250 -2.37 2.98 4.07
N SER A 251 -2.78 3.60 2.97
CA SER A 251 -2.69 5.04 2.79
C SER A 251 -3.57 5.78 3.81
N ILE A 252 -3.03 6.84 4.42
CA ILE A 252 -3.72 7.63 5.43
C ILE A 252 -3.55 9.10 5.07
N VAL A 253 -4.65 9.85 4.96
CA VAL A 253 -4.55 11.31 4.81
C VAL A 253 -4.11 11.92 6.15
N ALA A 254 -2.86 12.38 6.19
CA ALA A 254 -2.25 12.93 7.40
C ALA A 254 -2.29 14.48 7.44
N GLY A 255 -2.68 15.11 6.34
CA GLY A 255 -2.78 16.57 6.22
C GLY A 255 -2.96 17.00 4.77
N ALA A 256 -2.47 18.20 4.45
CA ALA A 256 -2.45 18.73 3.09
C ALA A 256 -1.03 19.11 2.68
N LEU A 257 -0.71 18.85 1.41
CA LEU A 257 0.47 19.36 0.73
C LEU A 257 0.35 20.88 0.51
N PRO A 258 1.46 21.60 0.25
CA PRO A 258 1.42 23.04 -0.03
C PRO A 258 0.54 23.44 -1.22
N ASP A 259 0.33 22.52 -2.17
CA ASP A 259 -0.53 22.69 -3.35
C ASP A 259 -2.00 22.31 -3.11
N GLY A 260 -2.37 21.99 -1.86
CA GLY A 260 -3.73 21.61 -1.46
C GLY A 260 -4.10 20.15 -1.70
N ARG A 261 -3.23 19.35 -2.33
CA ARG A 261 -3.46 17.90 -2.44
C ARG A 261 -3.36 17.21 -1.06
N PRO A 262 -3.98 16.04 -0.86
CA PRO A 262 -3.83 15.28 0.37
C PRO A 262 -2.36 14.88 0.59
N LEU A 263 -1.85 15.09 1.81
CA LEU A 263 -0.62 14.47 2.27
C LEU A 263 -0.97 13.04 2.72
N VAL A 264 -0.39 12.04 2.06
CA VAL A 264 -0.72 10.61 2.24
C VAL A 264 0.50 9.81 2.68
#